data_AF-A0A1B6DBT2-F1
#
_entry.id   AF-A0A1B6DBT2-F1
#
_cell.length_a   1.000
_cell.length_b   1.000
_cell.length_c   1.000
_cell.angle_alpha   90.00
_cell.angle_beta   90.00
_cell.angle_gamma   90.00
#
_symmetry.space_group_name_H-M   'P 1'
#
loop_
_entity.id
_entity.type
_entity.pdbx_description
1 polymer ?
#
loop_
_entity_poly.entity_id
_entity_poly.type
_entity_poly.pdbx_seq_one_letter_code
_entity_poly.pdbx_strand_id
1 'polypeptide(L)'
;MVPKLPQNVINTAFHYYERFFLTVSVMEHHPKEILVTCVYLAAKIEEFFLPLFKFVANLKGNQENAREVILSKEIVILEYLNFNLVVYHPFKPLDGFFIHLKVGI
;
A
#
# COMPACT_ATOMS: atom_id res chain seq x y z
N MET A 1 0.13 14.17 15.70
CA MET A 1 -0.54 12.84 15.69
C MET A 1 -0.77 12.46 14.24
N VAL A 2 -0.32 11.29 13.80
CA VAL A 2 -0.55 10.84 12.41
C VAL A 2 -1.87 10.07 12.36
N PRO A 3 -2.72 10.33 11.35
CA PRO A 3 -3.99 9.62 11.22
C PRO A 3 -3.77 8.11 11.05
N LYS A 4 -4.63 7.32 11.70
CA LYS A 4 -4.66 5.86 11.53
C LYS A 4 -4.87 5.54 10.04
N LEU A 5 -4.03 4.64 9.50
CA LEU A 5 -4.16 4.22 8.11
C LEU A 5 -5.55 3.58 7.88
N PRO A 6 -6.29 4.01 6.85
CA PRO A 6 -7.53 3.36 6.44
C PRO A 6 -7.29 1.89 6.08
N GLN A 7 -8.30 1.05 6.31
CA GLN A 7 -8.18 -0.37 6.00
C GLN A 7 -7.95 -0.63 4.50
N ASN A 8 -8.57 0.17 3.62
CA ASN A 8 -8.33 0.07 2.17
C ASN A 8 -6.86 0.28 1.81
N VAL A 9 -6.20 1.28 2.41
CA VAL A 9 -4.76 1.55 2.19
C VAL A 9 -3.92 0.35 2.59
N ILE A 10 -4.21 -0.23 3.76
CA ILE A 10 -3.48 -1.40 4.27
C ILE A 10 -3.64 -2.58 3.31
N ASN A 11 -4.86 -2.86 2.87
CA ASN A 11 -5.14 -3.98 1.98
C ASN A 11 -4.52 -3.79 0.58
N THR A 12 -4.58 -2.58 0.03
CA THR A 12 -3.94 -2.24 -1.25
C THR A 12 -2.43 -2.42 -1.16
N ALA A 13 -1.82 -1.98 -0.05
CA ALA A 13 -0.40 -2.18 0.19
C ALA A 13 0.00 -3.66 0.25
N PHE A 14 -0.82 -4.51 0.89
CA PHE A 14 -0.60 -5.95 0.91
C PHE A 14 -0.68 -6.55 -0.49
N HIS A 15 -1.68 -6.18 -1.29
CA HIS A 15 -1.77 -6.66 -2.67
C HIS A 15 -0.59 -6.22 -3.54
N TYR A 16 -0.07 -5.00 -3.36
CA TYR A 16 1.15 -4.59 -4.05
C TYR A 16 2.36 -5.43 -3.62
N TYR A 17 2.51 -5.66 -2.31
CA TYR A 17 3.59 -6.46 -1.76
C TYR A 17 3.55 -7.91 -2.28
N GLU A 18 2.38 -8.53 -2.29
CA GLU A 18 2.18 -9.89 -2.83
C GLU A 18 2.49 -9.93 -4.32
N ARG A 19 1.91 -9.03 -5.13
CA ARG A 19 2.14 -8.97 -6.58
C ARG A 19 3.62 -8.78 -6.93
N PHE A 20 4.32 -7.93 -6.16
CA PHE A 20 5.74 -7.70 -6.35
C PHE A 20 6.55 -8.99 -6.11
N PHE A 21 6.40 -9.63 -4.95
CA PHE A 21 7.18 -10.82 -4.59
C PHE A 21 6.71 -12.12 -5.26
N LEU A 22 5.61 -12.09 -6.03
CA LEU A 22 5.25 -13.18 -6.95
C LEU A 22 6.18 -13.25 -8.17
N THR A 23 6.84 -12.15 -8.52
CA THR A 23 7.71 -12.06 -9.72
C THR A 23 9.16 -11.73 -9.39
N VAL A 24 9.41 -11.11 -8.23
CA VAL A 24 10.73 -10.66 -7.80
C VAL A 24 11.22 -11.45 -6.60
N SER A 25 12.52 -11.75 -6.57
CA SER A 25 13.13 -12.46 -5.43
C SER A 25 13.35 -11.54 -4.23
N VAL A 26 13.11 -12.09 -3.04
CA VAL A 26 13.43 -11.46 -1.73
C VAL A 26 14.94 -11.21 -1.58
N MET A 27 15.78 -11.96 -2.29
CA MET A 27 17.23 -11.76 -2.28
C MET A 27 17.66 -10.51 -3.07
N GLU A 28 16.83 -10.07 -4.02
CA GLU A 28 17.10 -8.90 -4.86
C GLU A 28 16.60 -7.61 -4.20
N HIS A 29 15.44 -7.68 -3.55
CA HIS A 29 14.82 -6.54 -2.87
C HIS A 29 14.47 -6.86 -1.43
N HIS A 30 14.99 -6.06 -0.50
CA HIS A 30 14.73 -6.26 0.92
C HIS A 30 13.24 -6.02 1.25
N PRO A 31 12.53 -7.01 1.83
CA PRO A 31 11.08 -6.96 1.96
C PRO A 31 10.57 -5.82 2.85
N LYS A 32 11.35 -5.39 3.86
CA LYS A 32 11.00 -4.21 4.67
C LYS A 32 10.93 -2.94 3.83
N GLU A 33 11.84 -2.76 2.87
CA GLU A 33 11.91 -1.56 2.04
C GLU A 33 10.75 -1.53 1.05
N ILE A 34 10.46 -2.68 0.43
CA ILE A 34 9.32 -2.84 -0.46
C ILE A 34 8.01 -2.61 0.29
N LEU A 35 7.82 -3.22 1.46
CA LEU A 35 6.60 -3.05 2.25
C LEU A 35 6.33 -1.59 2.61
N VAL A 36 7.35 -0.88 3.12
CA VAL A 36 7.21 0.55 3.48
C VAL A 36 6.84 1.38 2.26
N THR A 37 7.44 1.10 1.11
CA THR A 37 7.15 1.81 -0.14
C THR A 37 5.76 1.46 -0.69
N CYS A 38 5.32 0.20 -0.61
CA CYS A 38 3.96 -0.23 -0.96
C CYS A 38 2.90 0.49 -0.13
N VAL A 39 3.13 0.66 1.18
CA VAL A 39 2.21 1.41 2.06
C VAL A 39 2.13 2.88 1.63
N TYR A 40 3.26 3.51 1.33
CA TYR A 40 3.28 4.89 0.86
C TYR A 40 2.58 5.05 -0.51
N LEU A 41 2.81 4.11 -1.43
CA LEU A 41 2.18 4.09 -2.74
C LEU A 41 0.66 3.88 -2.64
N ALA A 42 0.22 2.91 -1.83
CA ALA A 42 -1.19 2.64 -1.59
C ALA A 42 -1.90 3.85 -0.97
N ALA A 43 -1.25 4.58 -0.06
CA ALA A 43 -1.82 5.81 0.50
C ALA A 43 -2.11 6.87 -0.58
N LYS A 44 -1.21 7.01 -1.57
CA LYS A 44 -1.45 7.93 -2.70
C LYS A 44 -2.62 7.48 -3.58
N ILE A 45 -2.72 6.18 -3.85
CA ILE A 45 -3.74 5.62 -4.77
C ILE A 45 -5.13 5.59 -4.15
N GLU A 46 -5.25 5.32 -2.86
CA GLU A 46 -6.52 5.38 -2.12
C GLU A 46 -6.88 6.81 -1.66
N GLU A 47 -6.25 7.83 -2.27
CA GLU A 47 -6.50 9.26 -2.00
C GLU A 47 -6.34 9.67 -0.52
N PHE A 48 -5.52 8.93 0.24
CA PHE A 48 -5.21 9.25 1.62
C PHE A 48 -4.04 10.23 1.68
N PHE A 49 -4.36 11.53 1.88
CA PHE A 49 -3.35 12.58 1.94
C PHE A 49 -2.40 12.41 3.13
N LEU A 50 -1.26 11.77 2.88
CA LEU A 50 -0.17 11.58 3.84
C LEU A 50 1.17 12.04 3.22
N PRO A 51 1.62 13.27 3.53
CA PRO A 51 2.91 13.76 3.06
C PRO A 51 4.08 12.86 3.49
N LEU A 52 5.09 12.71 2.62
CA LEU A 52 6.24 11.82 2.85
C LEU A 52 6.94 12.07 4.18
N PHE A 53 7.16 13.35 4.55
CA PHE A 53 7.79 13.71 5.82
C PHE A 53 6.98 13.23 7.03
N LYS A 54 5.64 13.27 6.96
CA LYS A 54 4.77 12.77 8.03
C LYS A 54 4.75 11.25 8.07
N PHE A 55 4.84 10.59 6.91
CA PHE A 55 4.90 9.13 6.84
C PHE A 55 6.19 8.61 7.48
N VAL A 56 7.33 9.13 7.04
CA VAL A 56 8.68 8.76 7.50
C VAL A 56 8.87 9.08 8.99
N ALA A 57 8.24 10.15 9.50
CA ALA A 57 8.30 10.48 10.93
C ALA A 57 7.77 9.36 11.86
N ASN A 58 6.93 8.44 11.37
CA ASN A 58 6.44 7.30 12.17
C ASN A 58 7.33 6.06 12.07
N LEU A 59 8.27 6.03 11.13
CA LEU A 59 9.16 4.89 10.96
C LEU A 59 10.23 4.95 12.05
N LYS A 60 10.47 3.82 12.71
CA LYS A 60 11.59 3.68 13.65
C LYS A 60 12.90 3.55 12.87
N GLY A 61 13.87 4.42 13.14
CA GLY A 61 15.21 4.36 12.56
C GLY A 61 15.63 5.68 11.90
N ASN A 62 16.60 5.60 10.98
CA ASN A 62 17.09 6.75 10.24
C ASN A 62 16.07 7.21 9.19
N GLN A 63 15.49 8.39 9.41
CA GLN A 63 14.43 8.97 8.59
C GLN A 63 14.92 9.38 7.20
N GLU A 64 16.12 9.94 7.10
CA GLU A 64 16.69 10.36 5.81
C GLU A 64 16.88 9.15 4.87
N ASN A 65 17.47 8.07 5.40
CA ASN A 65 17.63 6.83 4.64
C ASN A 65 16.27 6.24 4.21
N ALA A 66 15.27 6.24 5.10
CA ALA A 66 13.95 5.74 4.76
C ALA A 66 13.29 6.54 3.63
N ARG A 67 13.48 7.87 3.63
CA ARG A 67 13.00 8.75 2.55
C ARG A 67 13.63 8.40 1.21
N GLU A 68 14.96 8.26 1.17
CA GLU A 68 15.69 7.91 -0.06
C GLU A 68 15.28 6.53 -0.60
N VAL A 69 15.12 5.55 0.29
CA VAL A 69 14.66 4.21 -0.07
C VAL A 69 13.25 4.26 -0.67
N ILE A 70 12.30 4.97 -0.05
CA ILE A 70 10.93 5.07 -0.57
C ILE A 70 10.93 5.70 -1.97
N LEU A 71 11.68 6.80 -2.15
CA LEU A 71 11.74 7.50 -3.44
C LEU A 71 12.42 6.65 -4.53
N SER A 72 13.48 5.91 -4.20
CA SER A 72 14.18 5.06 -5.17
C SER A 72 13.39 3.83 -5.58
N LYS A 73 12.64 3.21 -4.66
CA LYS A 73 11.86 1.99 -4.94
C LYS A 73 10.47 2.29 -5.53
N GLU A 74 10.01 3.52 -5.52
CA GLU A 74 8.67 3.88 -5.99
C GLU A 74 8.43 3.49 -7.45
N ILE A 75 9.31 3.95 -8.35
CA ILE A 75 9.22 3.62 -9.78
C ILE A 75 9.41 2.12 -10.02
N VAL A 76 10.33 1.49 -9.31
CA VAL A 76 10.60 0.06 -9.41
C VAL A 76 9.33 -0.75 -9.13
N ILE A 77 8.64 -0.46 -8.03
CA ILE A 77 7.39 -1.15 -7.68
C ILE A 77 6.31 -0.90 -8.74
N LEU A 78 6.19 0.32 -9.26
CA LEU A 78 5.22 0.64 -10.32
C LEU A 78 5.46 -0.20 -11.59
N GLU A 79 6.71 -0.36 -12.00
CA GLU A 79 7.10 -1.17 -13.15
C GLU A 79 6.73 -2.65 -12.95
N TYR A 80 7.07 -3.25 -11.81
CA TYR A 80 6.73 -4.65 -11.52
C TYR A 80 5.22 -4.89 -11.34
N LEU A 81 4.47 -3.88 -10.91
CA LEU A 81 3.01 -3.92 -10.89
C LEU A 81 2.38 -3.72 -12.27
N ASN A 82 3.18 -3.53 -13.33
CA ASN A 82 2.72 -3.18 -14.68
C ASN A 82 1.80 -1.95 -14.68
N PHE A 83 2.06 -0.99 -13.78
CA PHE A 83 1.24 0.20 -13.55
C PHE A 83 -0.24 -0.11 -13.23
N ASN A 84 -0.55 -1.33 -12.78
CA ASN A 84 -1.90 -1.77 -12.49
C ASN A 84 -2.23 -1.55 -11.00
N LEU A 85 -2.52 -0.28 -10.68
CA LEU A 85 -2.56 0.23 -9.29
C LEU A 85 -3.93 0.10 -8.64
N VAL A 86 -5.01 0.06 -9.42
CA VAL A 86 -6.36 -0.03 -8.85
C VAL A 86 -6.59 -1.44 -8.29
N VAL A 87 -6.95 -1.50 -7.00
CA VAL A 87 -7.27 -2.74 -6.30
C VAL A 87 -8.75 -2.71 -5.89
N TYR A 88 -9.50 -3.71 -6.32
CA TYR A 88 -10.89 -3.89 -5.92
C TYR A 88 -10.97 -4.78 -4.68
N HIS A 89 -11.24 -4.17 -3.53
CA HIS A 89 -11.36 -4.89 -2.27
C HIS A 89 -12.71 -5.60 -2.12
N PRO A 90 -12.76 -6.75 -1.42
CA PRO A 90 -14.01 -7.50 -1.20
C PRO A 90 -14.97 -6.84 -0.19
N PHE A 91 -14.55 -5.82 0.56
CA PHE A 91 -15.40 -5.22 1.61
C PHE A 91 -16.62 -4.50 1.05
N LYS A 92 -16.46 -3.71 -0.03
CA LYS A 92 -17.58 -3.02 -0.69
C LYS A 92 -18.66 -3.99 -1.23
N PRO A 93 -18.32 -5.04 -2.00
CA PRO A 93 -19.33 -6.00 -2.45
C PRO A 93 -19.92 -6.82 -1.30
N LEU A 94 -19.14 -7.11 -0.24
CA LEU A 94 -19.65 -7.79 0.95
C LEU A 94 -20.71 -6.94 1.67
N ASP A 95 -20.48 -5.64 1.84
CA ASP A 95 -21.48 -4.73 2.41
C ASP A 95 -22.75 -4.66 1.55
N GLY A 96 -22.60 -4.61 0.23
CA GLY A 96 -23.72 -4.69 -0.72
C GLY A 96 -24.51 -5.99 -0.57
N PHE A 97 -23.82 -7.12 -0.41
CA PHE A 97 -24.46 -8.41 -0.18
C PHE A 97 -25.21 -8.46 1.17
N PHE A 98 -24.63 -7.90 2.23
CA PHE A 98 -25.33 -7.80 3.52
C PHE A 98 -26.57 -6.90 3.46
N ILE A 99 -26.53 -5.81 2.69
CA ILE A 99 -27.71 -4.96 2.47
C ILE A 99 -28.80 -5.76 1.74
N HIS A 100 -28.44 -6.50 0.70
CA HIS A 100 -29.36 -7.36 -0.04
C HIS A 100 -30.06 -8.37 0.90
N LEU A 101 -29.28 -9.08 1.73
CA LEU A 101 -29.81 -10.02 2.72
C LEU A 101 -30.75 -9.38 3.74
N LYS A 102 -30.50 -8.12 4.13
CA LYS A 102 -31.34 -7.39 5.10
C LYS A 102 -32.64 -6.85 4.51
N VAL A 103 -32.61 -6.40 3.26
CA VAL A 103 -33.77 -5.80 2.59
C VAL A 103 -34.72 -6.87 2.04
N GLY A 104 -34.25 -8.10 1.83
CA GLY A 104 -35.12 -9.25 1.51
C GLY A 104 -35.79 -9.14 0.14
N ILE A 105 -35.04 -8.71 -0.87
CA ILE A 105 -35.37 -8.96 -2.28
C ILE A 105 -34.68 -10.26 -2.70
#